data_AF-A0A7X9GHU4-F1
#
_entry.id   AF-A0A7X9GHU4-F1
#
_cell.length_a   1.000
_cell.length_b   1.000
_cell.length_c   1.000
_cell.angle_alpha   90.00
_cell.angle_beta   90.00
_cell.angle_gamma   90.00
#
_symmetry.space_group_name_H-M   'P 1'
#
loop_
_entity.id
_entity.type
_entity.pdbx_description
1 polymer ?
#
loop_
_entity_poly.entity_id
_entity_poly.type
_entity_poly.pdbx_seq_one_letter_code
_entity_poly.pdbx_strand_id
1 'polypeptide(L)'
;MLSAIVNGVSMGAIYGLIALGLTLIFGIMKIINFAHGALLMLSMLTSYWVWKFTGVNPYLLVFVIAPIMFAVGYCCERFLIKPV
;
A
#
# COMPACT_ATOMS: atom_id res chain seq x y z
N MET A 1 -29.82 2.51 -27.56
CA MET A 1 -29.34 1.13 -27.34
C MET A 1 -27.86 0.97 -27.67
N LEU A 2 -27.38 1.44 -28.83
CA LEU A 2 -25.95 1.36 -29.19
C LEU A 2 -25.02 2.00 -28.15
N SER A 3 -25.36 3.19 -27.63
CA SER A 3 -24.56 3.85 -26.60
C SER A 3 -24.48 3.08 -25.28
N ALA A 4 -25.53 2.33 -24.92
CA ALA A 4 -25.55 1.50 -23.71
C ALA A 4 -24.64 0.27 -23.86
N ILE A 5 -24.60 -0.33 -25.05
CA ILE A 5 -23.70 -1.43 -25.38
C ILE A 5 -22.25 -0.96 -25.33
N VAL A 6 -21.93 0.18 -25.95
CA VAL A 6 -20.58 0.76 -25.93
C VAL A 6 -20.14 1.09 -24.50
N ASN A 7 -21.02 1.68 -23.69
CA ASN A 7 -20.71 1.98 -22.29
C ASN A 7 -20.47 0.70 -21.47
N GLY A 8 -21.30 -0.33 -21.66
CA GLY A 8 -21.13 -1.63 -21.00
C GLY A 8 -19.80 -2.32 -21.35
N VAL A 9 -19.39 -2.29 -22.62
CA VAL A 9 -18.09 -2.84 -23.04
C VAL A 9 -16.94 -2.04 -22.45
N SER A 10 -17.01 -0.70 -22.46
CA SER A 10 -15.97 0.15 -21.86
C SER A 10 -15.82 -0.11 -20.37
N MET A 11 -16.93 -0.18 -19.62
CA MET A 11 -16.89 -0.52 -18.19
C MET A 11 -16.32 -1.92 -17.94
N GLY A 12 -16.75 -2.90 -18.74
CA GLY A 12 -16.24 -4.26 -18.69
C GLY A 12 -14.74 -4.36 -18.97
N ALA A 13 -14.24 -3.59 -19.95
CA ALA A 13 -12.82 -3.50 -20.27
C ALA A 13 -12.01 -2.88 -19.14
N ILE A 14 -12.51 -1.82 -18.50
CA ILE A 14 -11.86 -1.19 -17.34
C ILE A 14 -11.76 -2.19 -16.18
N TYR A 15 -12.87 -2.85 -15.82
CA TYR A 15 -12.86 -3.83 -14.74
C TYR A 15 -12.02 -5.07 -15.08
N GLY A 16 -12.05 -5.52 -16.34
CA GLY A 16 -11.21 -6.61 -16.83
C GLY A 16 -9.72 -6.30 -16.74
N LEU A 17 -9.31 -5.08 -17.11
CA LEU A 17 -7.93 -4.61 -16.97
C LEU A 17 -7.49 -4.51 -15.50
N ILE A 18 -8.37 -4.04 -14.60
CA ILE A 18 -8.10 -4.01 -13.16
C ILE A 18 -7.87 -5.41 -12.62
N ALA A 19 -8.75 -6.36 -12.96
CA ALA A 19 -8.62 -7.76 -12.56
C ALA A 19 -7.34 -8.39 -13.13
N LEU A 20 -7.03 -8.16 -14.41
CA LEU A 20 -5.80 -8.63 -15.04
C LEU A 20 -4.54 -8.10 -14.33
N GLY A 21 -4.51 -6.80 -14.01
CA GLY A 21 -3.42 -6.20 -13.26
C GLY A 21 -3.22 -6.88 -11.89
N LEU A 22 -4.31 -7.11 -11.16
CA LEU A 22 -4.26 -7.81 -9.87
C LEU A 22 -3.76 -9.27 -10.02
N THR A 23 -4.22 -9.99 -11.04
CA THR A 23 -3.77 -11.37 -11.32
C THR A 23 -2.31 -11.43 -11.77
N LEU A 24 -1.79 -10.43 -12.49
CA LEU A 24 -0.37 -10.37 -12.85
C LEU A 24 0.51 -10.10 -11.63
N ILE A 25 0.08 -9.17 -10.76
CA ILE A 25 0.75 -8.88 -9.49
C ILE A 25 0.84 -10.16 -8.64
N PHE A 26 -0.26 -10.90 -8.50
CA PHE A 26 -0.30 -12.13 -7.70
C PHE A 26 0.25 -13.37 -8.40
N GLY A 27 0.24 -13.42 -9.73
CA GLY A 27 0.73 -14.56 -10.51
C GLY A 27 2.26 -14.61 -10.59
N ILE A 28 2.92 -13.45 -10.49
CA ILE A 28 4.39 -13.34 -10.55
C ILE A 28 5.00 -13.25 -9.14
N MET A 29 4.34 -12.55 -8.20
CA MET A 29 4.81 -12.50 -6.81
C MET A 29 4.38 -13.75 -6.04
N LYS A 30 5.32 -14.65 -5.75
CA LYS A 30 5.09 -15.84 -4.92
C LYS A 30 4.68 -15.53 -3.47
N ILE A 31 4.86 -14.29 -3.01
CA ILE A 31 4.55 -13.84 -1.65
C ILE A 31 3.79 -12.50 -1.74
N ILE A 32 2.55 -12.48 -1.25
CA ILE A 32 1.75 -11.25 -1.20
C ILE A 32 2.05 -10.54 0.13
N ASN A 33 2.87 -9.49 0.08
CA ASN A 33 3.10 -8.65 1.26
C ASN A 33 1.93 -7.66 1.45
N PHE A 34 0.80 -8.15 1.96
CA PHE A 34 -0.34 -7.31 2.36
C PHE A 34 0.01 -6.31 3.48
N ALA A 35 1.11 -6.52 4.19
CA ALA A 35 1.57 -5.60 5.23
C ALA A 35 2.12 -4.30 4.64
N HIS A 36 2.52 -4.25 3.36
CA HIS A 36 3.07 -3.04 2.76
C HIS A 36 2.12 -1.84 2.84
N GLY A 37 0.85 -2.02 2.45
CA GLY A 37 -0.17 -0.96 2.54
C GLY A 37 -0.49 -0.56 3.98
N ALA A 38 -0.55 -1.53 4.89
CA ALA A 38 -0.80 -1.29 6.31
C ALA A 38 0.36 -0.53 6.99
N LEU A 39 1.61 -0.89 6.69
CA LEU A 39 2.82 -0.23 7.20
C LEU A 39 2.95 1.20 6.65
N LEU A 40 2.59 1.44 5.39
CA LEU A 40 2.50 2.78 4.83
C LEU A 40 1.49 3.64 5.59
N MET A 41 0.26 3.14 5.79
CA MET A 41 -0.75 3.88 6.55
C MET A 41 -0.32 4.14 8.00
N LEU A 42 0.31 3.16 8.65
CA LEU A 42 0.82 3.30 10.01
C LEU A 42 1.91 4.38 10.09
N SER A 43 2.81 4.43 9.10
CA SER A 43 3.83 5.49 8.98
C SER A 43 3.23 6.88 8.81
N MET A 44 2.16 7.00 8.01
CA MET A 44 1.47 8.27 7.80
C MET A 44 0.71 8.73 9.06
N LEU A 45 -0.01 7.81 9.70
CA LEU A 45 -0.74 8.09 10.95
C LEU A 45 0.21 8.50 12.07
N THR A 46 1.31 7.77 12.27
CA THR A 46 2.30 8.12 13.29
C THR A 46 2.88 9.51 13.06
N SER A 47 3.20 9.88 11.81
CA SER A 47 3.65 11.25 11.49
C SER A 47 2.59 12.31 11.80
N TYR A 48 1.32 12.04 11.48
CA TYR A 48 0.21 12.92 11.82
C TYR A 48 0.05 13.11 13.34
N TRP A 49 0.09 12.02 14.11
CA TRP A 49 -0.06 12.08 15.57
C TRP A 49 1.10 12.81 16.24
N VAL A 50 2.35 12.57 15.79
CA VAL A 50 3.52 13.28 16.32
C VAL A 50 3.42 14.78 16.02
N TRP A 51 3.04 15.16 14.80
CA TRP A 51 2.78 16.57 14.47
C TRP A 51 1.68 17.16 15.35
N LYS A 52 0.58 16.44 15.57
CA LYS A 52 -0.55 16.89 16.40
C LYS A 52 -0.14 17.19 17.85
N PHE A 53 0.75 16.39 18.44
CA PHE A 53 1.17 16.58 19.83
C PHE A 53 2.36 17.53 20.02
N THR A 54 3.28 17.59 19.05
CA THR A 54 4.53 18.34 19.18
C THR A 54 4.57 19.63 18.35
N GLY A 55 3.67 19.78 17.36
CA GLY A 55 3.69 20.87 16.40
C GLY A 55 4.86 20.82 15.40
N VAL A 56 5.75 19.81 15.50
CA VAL A 56 6.94 19.69 14.65
C VAL A 56 6.54 19.44 13.20
N ASN A 57 7.12 20.22 12.29
CA ASN A 57 6.79 20.15 10.87
C ASN A 57 6.90 18.70 10.33
N PRO A 58 5.83 18.16 9.71
CA PRO A 58 5.79 16.77 9.27
C PRO A 58 6.85 16.41 8.22
N TYR A 59 7.36 17.38 7.46
CA TYR A 59 8.45 17.14 6.52
C TYR A 59 9.78 16.82 7.22
N LEU A 60 10.05 17.44 8.38
CA LEU A 60 11.22 17.10 9.18
C LEU A 60 11.06 15.74 9.88
N LEU A 61 9.83 15.39 10.25
CA LEU A 61 9.54 14.10 10.87
C LEU A 61 9.82 12.91 9.94
N VAL A 62 9.81 13.10 8.62
CA VAL A 62 10.17 12.06 7.64
C VAL A 62 11.55 11.49 7.93
N PHE A 63 12.54 12.31 8.30
CA PHE A 63 13.90 11.84 8.57
C PHE A 63 14.01 10.93 9.79
N VAL A 64 13.05 11.00 10.72
CA VAL A 64 13.03 10.19 11.94
C VAL A 64 12.07 9.01 11.78
N ILE A 65 10.89 9.24 11.23
CA ILE A 65 9.84 8.22 11.11
C ILE A 65 10.17 7.22 10.01
N ALA A 66 10.79 7.65 8.90
CA ALA A 66 11.18 6.73 7.83
C ALA A 66 12.14 5.62 8.30
N PRO A 67 13.27 5.91 8.99
CA PRO A 67 14.15 4.85 9.48
C PRO A 67 13.50 3.99 10.57
N ILE A 68 12.66 4.58 11.44
CA ILE A 68 11.93 3.81 12.47
C ILE A 68 10.96 2.82 11.81
N MET A 69 10.13 3.28 10.87
CA MET A 69 9.16 2.44 10.19
C MET A 69 9.80 1.41 9.28
N PHE A 70 10.97 1.74 8.70
CA PHE A 70 11.79 0.77 7.99
C PHE A 70 12.28 -0.36 8.92
N ALA A 71 12.78 -0.03 10.11
CA ALA A 71 13.19 -1.03 11.10
C ALA A 71 12.03 -1.90 11.56
N VAL A 72 10.84 -1.31 11.78
CA VAL A 72 9.61 -2.05 12.11
C VAL A 72 9.23 -2.99 10.98
N GLY A 73 9.20 -2.51 9.74
CA GLY A 73 8.91 -3.32 8.56
C GLY A 73 9.90 -4.47 8.38
N TYR A 74 11.20 -4.21 8.57
CA TYR A 74 12.25 -5.23 8.51
C TYR A 74 12.10 -6.29 9.61
N CYS A 75 11.78 -5.88 10.83
CA CYS A 75 11.45 -6.82 11.92
C CYS A 75 10.24 -7.68 11.55
N CYS A 76 9.15 -7.08 11.06
CA CYS A 76 7.98 -7.83 10.61
C CYS A 76 8.32 -8.82 9.50
N GLU A 77 9.10 -8.42 8.50
CA GLU A 77 9.55 -9.32 7.43
C GLU A 77 10.37 -10.50 7.99
N ARG A 78 11.31 -10.21 8.88
CA ARG A 78 12.21 -11.23 9.45
C ARG A 78 11.49 -12.22 10.36
N PHE A 79 10.52 -11.77 11.16
CA PHE A 79 9.85 -12.60 12.16
C PHE A 79 8.55 -13.25 11.66
N LEU A 80 7.83 -12.65 10.71
CA LEU A 80 6.55 -13.20 10.23
C LEU A 80 6.63 -13.80 8.83
N ILE A 81 7.42 -13.22 7.92
CA ILE A 81 7.45 -13.64 6.50
C ILE A 81 8.58 -14.63 6.22
N LYS A 82 9.77 -14.43 6.78
CA LYS A 82 10.89 -15.36 6.61
C LYS A 82 10.69 -16.78 7.16
N PRO A 83 9.90 -17.05 8.22
CA PRO A 83 9.72 -18.41 8.71
C PRO A 83 8.60 -19.20 8.01
N VAL A 84 7.88 -18.62 7.04
CA VAL A 84 6.85 -19.30 6.23
C VAL A 84 7.34 -19.69 4.84
#